data_AF-A0A6A7N9Z8-F1
#
_entry.id   AF-A0A6A7N9Z8-F1
#
_cell.length_a   1.000
_cell.length_b   1.000
_cell.length_c   1.000
_cell.angle_alpha   90.00
_cell.angle_beta   90.00
_cell.angle_gamma   90.00
#
_symmetry.space_group_name_H-M   'P 1'
#
loop_
_entity.id
_entity.type
_entity.pdbx_description
1 polymer ?
#
loop_
_entity_poly.entity_id
_entity_poly.type
_entity_poly.pdbx_seq_one_letter_code
_entity_poly.pdbx_strand_id
1 'polypeptide(L)'
;MKPFTPKFLLAALALAAVPSIHAQVAGYGMQYDNVTVWPVPDLRVPVPSSRSAAAAPVRASAQPAPKANARILAQSFPPKKQFEMQQAYLQSMDVYLQIEKKMGWTSRDMAGGLAAFVVGNYMVLNDADVSDEAFQAVAKQLRREPGMQALVSKQDAATLRDTFEQSAMVGTFMALAYKSAQQTPQPPAVQQNLRNAARENLKMVLRTDPATVQIDNAGMHLR
;
A
#
# COMPACT_ATOMS: atom_id res chain seq x y z
N MET A 1 18.73 21.82 21.36
CA MET A 1 17.80 20.78 20.87
C MET A 1 17.58 21.04 19.39
N LYS A 2 17.99 20.12 18.50
CA LYS A 2 17.77 20.29 17.05
C LYS A 2 16.30 19.97 16.74
N PRO A 3 15.59 20.76 15.92
CA PRO A 3 14.22 20.47 15.55
C PRO A 3 14.17 19.15 14.78
N PHE A 4 13.35 18.21 15.25
CA PHE A 4 13.00 16.98 14.55
C PHE A 4 12.08 17.36 13.39
N THR A 5 12.61 17.51 12.19
CA THR A 5 11.80 17.64 10.99
C THR A 5 11.28 16.25 10.61
N PRO A 6 9.97 15.96 10.71
CA PRO A 6 9.42 14.69 10.22
C PRO A 6 9.75 14.56 8.73
N LYS A 7 10.39 13.46 8.36
CA LYS A 7 10.75 13.19 6.97
C LYS A 7 9.54 12.58 6.28
N PHE A 8 8.92 13.36 5.39
CA PHE A 8 7.80 12.92 4.54
C PHE A 8 8.35 12.47 3.19
N LEU A 9 8.85 11.25 3.10
CA LEU A 9 9.69 10.80 1.99
C LEU A 9 8.90 10.49 0.73
N LEU A 10 7.62 10.15 0.87
CA LEU A 10 6.64 10.13 -0.22
C LEU A 10 6.57 11.48 -0.95
N ALA A 11 6.87 12.61 -0.29
CA ALA A 11 6.93 13.91 -0.95
C ALA A 11 8.19 14.09 -1.83
N ALA A 12 9.32 13.47 -1.48
CA ALA A 12 10.58 13.63 -2.22
C ALA A 12 10.66 12.75 -3.48
N LEU A 13 10.09 11.54 -3.45
CA LEU A 13 10.03 10.66 -4.62
C LEU A 13 8.99 11.11 -5.65
N ALA A 14 7.95 11.82 -5.21
CA ALA A 14 6.96 12.47 -6.07
C ALA A 14 7.52 13.65 -6.88
N LEU A 15 8.73 14.14 -6.63
CA LEU A 15 9.32 15.26 -7.40
C LEU A 15 10.19 14.80 -8.57
N ALA A 16 10.71 13.57 -8.54
CA ALA A 16 11.67 13.08 -9.54
C ALA A 16 11.07 12.13 -10.59
N ALA A 17 9.81 11.72 -10.43
CA ALA A 17 9.21 10.65 -11.22
C ALA A 17 7.79 10.97 -11.73
N VAL A 18 7.46 12.23 -12.01
CA VAL A 18 6.14 12.58 -12.57
C VAL A 18 6.29 12.82 -14.07
N PRO A 19 6.13 11.81 -14.95
CA PRO A 19 5.44 12.13 -16.19
C PRO A 19 4.08 12.64 -15.74
N SER A 20 3.74 13.84 -16.18
CA SER A 20 2.50 14.55 -15.86
C SER A 20 1.35 13.55 -15.88
N ILE A 21 0.89 13.13 -14.70
CA ILE A 21 -0.31 12.29 -14.56
C ILE A 21 -1.47 13.24 -14.84
N HIS A 22 -1.63 13.61 -16.11
CA HIS A 22 -2.89 14.01 -16.70
C HIS A 22 -3.77 12.77 -16.88
N ALA A 23 -3.71 11.81 -15.95
CA ALA A 23 -4.74 10.82 -15.84
C ALA A 23 -5.96 11.58 -15.34
N GLN A 24 -6.77 12.00 -16.30
CA GLN A 24 -8.20 11.78 -16.18
C GLN A 24 -8.37 10.29 -15.83
N VAL A 25 -8.26 9.97 -14.54
CA VAL A 25 -8.79 8.76 -13.96
C VAL A 25 -10.29 8.98 -13.98
N ALA A 26 -10.88 8.97 -15.18
CA ALA A 26 -12.30 9.19 -15.37
C ALA A 26 -13.02 8.26 -14.39
N GLY A 27 -13.77 8.84 -13.46
CA GLY A 27 -15.09 8.43 -12.97
C GLY A 27 -15.46 6.95 -12.80
N TYR A 28 -14.55 6.00 -12.81
CA TYR A 28 -14.88 4.58 -12.77
C TYR A 28 -14.41 3.99 -11.43
N GLY A 29 -15.40 3.79 -10.55
CA GLY A 29 -15.23 3.01 -9.34
C GLY A 29 -14.64 1.65 -9.71
N MET A 30 -13.57 1.29 -9.03
CA MET A 30 -12.95 -0.02 -9.13
C MET A 30 -14.02 -1.06 -8.77
N GLN A 31 -14.54 -1.80 -9.75
CA GLN A 31 -15.30 -3.00 -9.48
C GLN A 31 -14.29 -4.11 -9.16
N TYR A 32 -14.37 -4.61 -7.93
CA TYR A 32 -13.42 -5.57 -7.36
C TYR A 32 -13.81 -7.03 -7.65
N ASP A 33 -14.82 -7.27 -8.48
CA ASP A 33 -15.40 -8.60 -8.73
C ASP A 33 -14.37 -9.61 -9.31
N ASN A 34 -13.22 -9.12 -9.78
CA ASN A 34 -12.17 -9.90 -10.44
C ASN A 34 -10.75 -9.69 -9.86
N VAL A 35 -10.56 -8.95 -8.77
CA VAL A 35 -9.26 -8.85 -8.10
C VAL A 35 -9.34 -9.51 -6.75
N THR A 36 -8.86 -10.74 -6.69
CA THR A 36 -8.53 -11.42 -5.43
C THR A 36 -7.35 -10.71 -4.80
N VAL A 37 -7.60 -9.60 -4.08
CA VAL A 37 -6.60 -9.04 -3.17
C VAL A 37 -6.58 -9.97 -1.94
N TRP A 38 -5.74 -11.01 -2.01
CA TRP A 38 -5.37 -11.90 -0.90
C TRP A 38 -6.41 -12.88 -0.32
N PRO A 39 -5.98 -14.09 0.10
CA PRO A 39 -6.49 -14.69 1.33
C PRO A 39 -6.07 -13.82 2.53
N VAL A 40 -7.01 -13.05 3.05
CA VAL A 40 -6.88 -12.04 4.11
C VAL A 40 -6.09 -12.55 5.34
N PRO A 41 -4.85 -12.06 5.62
CA PRO A 41 -4.36 -12.08 7.00
C PRO A 41 -5.35 -11.30 7.85
N ASP A 42 -5.77 -11.86 8.99
CA ASP A 42 -6.61 -11.14 9.93
C ASP A 42 -5.79 -10.05 10.62
N LEU A 43 -5.64 -8.88 9.99
CA LEU A 43 -4.87 -7.74 10.53
C LEU A 43 -5.68 -6.93 11.55
N ARG A 44 -6.46 -7.62 12.39
CA ARG A 44 -7.31 -6.99 13.40
C ARG A 44 -6.52 -5.99 14.24
N VAL A 45 -7.06 -4.79 14.35
CA VAL A 45 -6.55 -3.69 15.18
C VAL A 45 -7.36 -3.67 16.50
N PRO A 46 -6.72 -3.54 17.68
CA PRO A 46 -5.28 -3.42 17.89
C PRO A 46 -4.56 -4.74 17.64
N VAL A 47 -3.45 -4.68 16.90
CA VAL A 47 -2.53 -5.82 16.85
C VAL A 47 -1.95 -5.95 18.25
N PRO A 48 -2.15 -7.08 18.97
CA PRO A 48 -1.71 -7.20 20.34
C PRO A 48 -0.22 -6.87 20.43
N SER A 49 0.12 -5.86 21.23
CA SER A 49 1.50 -5.50 21.55
C SER A 49 2.09 -6.55 22.48
N SER A 50 2.17 -7.81 22.04
CA SER A 50 2.95 -8.78 22.79
C SER A 50 4.39 -8.27 22.80
N ARG A 51 5.01 -8.24 23.98
CA ARG A 51 6.47 -8.05 24.19
C ARG A 51 7.29 -9.20 23.57
N SER A 52 6.84 -9.75 22.45
CA SER A 52 7.53 -10.81 21.73
C SER A 52 8.71 -10.23 20.96
N ALA A 53 9.76 -11.04 20.85
CA ALA A 53 10.97 -10.73 20.11
C ALA A 53 10.64 -10.22 18.70
N ALA A 54 11.55 -9.44 18.10
CA ALA A 54 11.38 -8.95 16.74
C ALA A 54 11.10 -10.14 15.80
N ALA A 55 9.88 -10.21 15.23
CA ALA A 55 9.53 -11.23 14.27
C ALA A 55 10.44 -11.10 13.05
N ALA A 56 10.97 -12.23 12.56
CA ALA A 56 11.86 -12.25 11.42
C ALA A 56 11.13 -11.76 10.15
N PRO A 57 11.79 -11.02 9.25
CA PRO A 57 11.22 -10.64 7.96
C PRO A 57 10.84 -11.88 7.16
N VAL A 58 9.69 -11.83 6.49
CA VAL A 58 9.31 -12.89 5.55
C VAL A 58 9.57 -12.39 4.16
N ARG A 59 10.48 -13.07 3.46
CA ARG A 59 10.84 -12.70 2.10
C ARG A 59 9.94 -13.40 1.09
N ALA A 60 9.25 -12.62 0.26
CA ALA A 60 8.72 -13.12 -1.00
C ALA A 60 9.91 -13.52 -1.90
N SER A 61 10.17 -14.83 -2.05
CA SER A 61 11.42 -15.34 -2.62
C SER A 61 11.31 -15.86 -4.05
N ALA A 62 10.10 -16.16 -4.56
CA ALA A 62 9.89 -16.66 -5.91
C ALA A 62 10.33 -15.67 -7.01
N GLN A 63 10.32 -16.08 -8.27
CA GLN A 63 10.71 -15.20 -9.38
C GLN A 63 9.78 -13.98 -9.45
N PRO A 64 10.31 -12.76 -9.66
CA PRO A 64 9.47 -11.55 -9.76
C PRO A 64 8.62 -11.59 -11.03
N ALA A 65 7.39 -11.11 -10.94
CA ALA A 65 6.44 -11.07 -12.05
C ALA A 65 5.70 -9.72 -12.19
N PRO A 66 6.38 -8.56 -12.05
CA PRO A 66 5.69 -7.28 -11.88
C PRO A 66 4.84 -6.90 -13.09
N LYS A 67 5.24 -7.29 -14.31
CA LYS A 67 4.43 -7.07 -15.53
C LYS A 67 3.12 -7.87 -15.53
N ALA A 68 3.15 -9.09 -15.01
CA ALA A 68 1.96 -9.93 -14.90
C ALA A 68 1.03 -9.38 -13.82
N ASN A 69 1.56 -9.06 -12.63
CA ASN A 69 0.79 -8.49 -11.53
C ASN A 69 0.18 -7.12 -11.89
N ALA A 70 0.93 -6.23 -12.53
CA ALA A 70 0.39 -4.96 -13.03
C ALA A 70 -0.72 -5.16 -14.08
N ARG A 71 -0.60 -6.18 -14.95
CA ARG A 71 -1.64 -6.51 -15.93
C ARG A 71 -2.91 -7.01 -15.25
N ILE A 72 -2.79 -7.86 -14.22
CA ILE A 72 -3.92 -8.37 -13.44
C ILE A 72 -4.64 -7.20 -12.76
N LEU A 73 -3.91 -6.34 -12.05
CA LEU A 73 -4.48 -5.17 -11.38
C LEU A 73 -5.18 -4.20 -12.36
N ALA A 74 -4.65 -4.06 -13.57
CA ALA A 74 -5.25 -3.21 -14.59
C ALA A 74 -6.60 -3.71 -15.12
N GLN A 75 -6.93 -5.00 -14.94
CA GLN A 75 -8.19 -5.58 -15.46
C GLN A 75 -9.44 -5.01 -14.77
N SER A 76 -9.32 -4.41 -13.59
CA SER A 76 -10.43 -3.69 -12.92
C SER A 76 -10.80 -2.38 -13.59
N PHE A 77 -10.03 -1.93 -14.57
CA PHE A 77 -10.29 -0.69 -15.31
C PHE A 77 -10.95 -0.99 -16.67
N PRO A 78 -11.72 -0.05 -17.22
CA PRO A 78 -12.26 -0.16 -18.57
C PRO A 78 -11.16 -0.50 -19.58
N PRO A 79 -11.41 -1.34 -20.61
CA PRO A 79 -10.40 -1.80 -21.57
C PRO A 79 -9.50 -0.70 -22.14
N LYS A 80 -10.08 0.48 -22.42
CA LYS A 80 -9.37 1.65 -22.96
C LYS A 80 -8.33 2.26 -21.99
N LYS A 81 -8.39 1.93 -20.70
CA LYS A 81 -7.52 2.44 -19.63
C LYS A 81 -6.56 1.39 -19.08
N GLN A 82 -6.73 0.11 -19.42
CA GLN A 82 -5.93 -0.97 -18.83
C GLN A 82 -4.43 -0.82 -19.12
N PHE A 83 -4.05 -0.41 -20.34
CA PHE A 83 -2.64 -0.21 -20.66
C PHE A 83 -2.01 0.93 -19.84
N GLU A 84 -2.71 2.07 -19.74
CA GLU A 84 -2.28 3.21 -18.92
C GLU A 84 -2.10 2.80 -17.46
N MET A 85 -3.08 2.09 -16.90
CA MET A 85 -3.04 1.64 -15.51
C MET A 85 -1.97 0.57 -15.25
N GLN A 86 -1.71 -0.32 -16.22
CA GLN A 86 -0.61 -1.27 -16.11
C GLN A 86 0.74 -0.54 -15.98
N GLN A 87 0.96 0.52 -16.78
CA GLN A 87 2.19 1.32 -16.66
C GLN A 87 2.27 2.05 -15.31
N ALA A 88 1.15 2.59 -14.82
CA ALA A 88 1.09 3.24 -13.51
C ALA A 88 1.43 2.27 -12.35
N TYR A 89 0.94 1.03 -12.41
CA TYR A 89 1.28 0.02 -11.40
C TYR A 89 2.75 -0.43 -11.48
N LEU A 90 3.30 -0.59 -12.68
CA LEU A 90 4.73 -0.86 -12.85
C LEU A 90 5.59 0.25 -12.24
N GLN A 91 5.27 1.50 -12.53
CA GLN A 91 5.94 2.65 -11.95
C GLN A 91 5.81 2.67 -10.42
N SER A 92 4.64 2.32 -9.89
CA SER A 92 4.41 2.22 -8.44
C SER A 92 5.29 1.16 -7.80
N MET A 93 5.53 0.03 -8.48
CA MET A 93 6.48 -0.98 -8.01
C MET A 93 7.92 -0.44 -7.98
N ASP A 94 8.35 0.26 -9.03
CA ASP A 94 9.69 0.84 -9.09
C ASP A 94 9.90 1.85 -7.95
N VAL A 95 8.89 2.68 -7.66
CA VAL A 95 8.90 3.62 -6.53
C VAL A 95 8.93 2.88 -5.20
N TYR A 96 8.14 1.83 -5.02
CA TYR A 96 8.16 1.03 -3.79
C TYR A 96 9.56 0.44 -3.52
N LEU A 97 10.23 -0.11 -4.54
CA LEU A 97 11.56 -0.69 -4.39
C LEU A 97 12.61 0.37 -3.99
N GLN A 98 12.45 1.62 -4.43
CA GLN A 98 13.28 2.74 -3.96
C GLN A 98 13.00 3.09 -2.49
N ILE A 99 11.73 3.06 -2.07
CA ILE A 99 11.35 3.25 -0.66
C ILE A 99 11.96 2.14 0.19
N GLU A 100 11.78 0.87 -0.17
CA GLU A 100 12.33 -0.29 0.54
C GLU A 100 13.84 -0.14 0.77
N LYS A 101 14.58 0.21 -0.30
CA LYS A 101 16.03 0.46 -0.23
C LYS A 101 16.36 1.61 0.72
N LYS A 102 15.63 2.73 0.64
CA LYS A 102 15.90 3.91 1.46
C LYS A 102 15.56 3.71 2.94
N MET A 103 14.54 2.92 3.22
CA MET A 103 14.14 2.54 4.58
C MET A 103 15.08 1.51 5.21
N GLY A 104 16.06 0.99 4.45
CA GLY A 104 16.97 -0.06 4.91
C GLY A 104 16.24 -1.36 5.23
N TRP A 105 15.10 -1.61 4.59
CA TRP A 105 14.29 -2.80 4.83
C TRP A 105 14.91 -4.03 4.17
N THR A 106 14.61 -5.20 4.75
CA THR A 106 14.91 -6.48 4.09
C THR A 106 14.21 -6.51 2.75
N SER A 107 14.96 -6.81 1.70
CA SER A 107 14.38 -6.73 0.36
C SER A 107 13.29 -7.77 0.15
N ARG A 108 12.14 -7.29 -0.31
CA ARG A 108 10.90 -8.02 -0.59
C ARG A 108 10.28 -8.63 0.66
N ASP A 109 10.33 -7.86 1.74
CA ASP A 109 9.65 -8.20 2.99
C ASP A 109 8.13 -8.04 2.84
N MET A 110 7.40 -9.12 3.11
CA MET A 110 5.94 -9.20 3.05
C MET A 110 5.27 -8.08 3.86
N ALA A 111 5.78 -7.83 5.07
CA ALA A 111 5.24 -6.80 5.95
C ALA A 111 5.43 -5.39 5.37
N GLY A 112 6.50 -5.15 4.60
CA GLY A 112 6.72 -3.88 3.92
C GLY A 112 5.72 -3.63 2.80
N GLY A 113 5.49 -4.64 1.94
CA GLY A 113 4.53 -4.53 0.84
C GLY A 113 3.09 -4.34 1.32
N LEU A 114 2.69 -5.07 2.36
CA LEU A 114 1.39 -4.91 2.99
C LEU A 114 1.24 -3.58 3.74
N ALA A 115 2.31 -3.11 4.39
CA ALA A 115 2.27 -1.80 5.01
C ALA A 115 2.12 -0.69 3.96
N ALA A 116 2.73 -0.83 2.78
CA ALA A 116 2.53 0.13 1.68
C ALA A 116 1.05 0.16 1.26
N PHE A 117 0.43 -1.01 1.10
CA PHE A 117 -1.00 -1.14 0.82
C PHE A 117 -1.85 -0.39 1.85
N VAL A 118 -1.64 -0.66 3.14
CA VAL A 118 -2.39 -0.01 4.21
C VAL A 118 -2.15 1.51 4.23
N VAL A 119 -0.89 1.93 4.22
CA VAL A 119 -0.51 3.35 4.34
C VAL A 119 -1.02 4.17 3.16
N GLY A 120 -0.84 3.69 1.92
CA GLY A 120 -1.30 4.43 0.74
C GLY A 120 -2.82 4.61 0.70
N ASN A 121 -3.57 3.56 1.03
CA ASN A 121 -5.02 3.65 1.14
C ASN A 121 -5.45 4.55 2.32
N TYR A 122 -4.75 4.49 3.46
CA TYR A 122 -5.02 5.35 4.61
C TYR A 122 -4.86 6.83 4.26
N MET A 123 -3.80 7.19 3.54
CA MET A 123 -3.52 8.57 3.12
C MET A 123 -4.65 9.13 2.26
N VAL A 124 -5.11 8.36 1.27
CA VAL A 124 -6.24 8.74 0.41
C VAL A 124 -7.54 8.88 1.21
N LEU A 125 -7.85 7.90 2.07
CA LEU A 125 -9.12 7.85 2.79
C LEU A 125 -9.24 8.98 3.83
N ASN A 126 -8.16 9.23 4.58
CA ASN A 126 -8.14 10.17 5.70
C ASN A 126 -7.62 11.56 5.32
N ASP A 127 -7.23 11.75 4.05
CA ASP A 127 -6.61 12.99 3.58
C ASP A 127 -5.42 13.41 4.46
N ALA A 128 -4.57 12.44 4.75
CA ALA A 128 -3.55 12.56 5.79
C ALA A 128 -2.19 12.07 5.29
N ASP A 129 -1.14 12.81 5.64
CA ASP A 129 0.22 12.35 5.43
C ASP A 129 0.67 11.34 6.49
N VAL A 130 1.52 10.40 6.07
CA VAL A 130 2.17 9.42 6.95
C VAL A 130 3.67 9.63 6.88
N SER A 131 4.31 9.79 8.04
CA SER A 131 5.77 9.92 8.16
C SER A 131 6.46 8.58 7.89
N ASP A 132 7.75 8.64 7.58
CA ASP A 132 8.56 7.43 7.43
C ASP A 132 8.58 6.58 8.70
N GLU A 133 8.63 7.25 9.87
CA GLU A 133 8.64 6.60 11.18
C GLU A 133 7.33 5.86 11.43
N ALA A 134 6.19 6.46 11.09
CA ALA A 134 4.88 5.84 11.21
C ALA A 134 4.72 4.68 10.22
N PHE A 135 5.15 4.84 8.98
CA PHE A 135 5.16 3.75 8.00
C PHE A 135 6.03 2.58 8.48
N GLN A 136 7.22 2.86 9.04
CA GLN A 136 8.07 1.83 9.63
C GLN A 136 7.40 1.15 10.84
N ALA A 137 6.66 1.90 11.66
CA ALA A 137 5.91 1.34 12.78
C ALA A 137 4.80 0.38 12.31
N VAL A 138 4.04 0.75 11.27
CA VAL A 138 3.03 -0.12 10.64
C VAL A 138 3.67 -1.40 10.12
N ALA A 139 4.78 -1.32 9.36
CA ALA A 139 5.47 -2.52 8.87
C ALA A 139 5.97 -3.43 9.99
N LYS A 140 6.50 -2.86 11.09
CA LYS A 140 6.91 -3.64 12.28
C LYS A 140 5.72 -4.31 12.97
N GLN A 141 4.59 -3.62 13.06
CA GLN A 141 3.36 -4.14 13.65
C GLN A 141 2.81 -5.30 12.83
N LEU A 142 2.69 -5.16 11.51
CA LEU A 142 2.24 -6.22 10.61
C LEU A 142 3.14 -7.46 10.67
N ARG A 143 4.46 -7.27 10.79
CA ARG A 143 5.40 -8.40 10.92
C ARG A 143 5.17 -9.24 12.18
N ARG A 144 4.66 -8.63 13.24
CA ARG A 144 4.38 -9.29 14.53
C ARG A 144 2.99 -9.92 14.59
N GLU A 145 2.14 -9.64 13.64
CA GLU A 145 0.76 -10.13 13.61
C GLU A 145 0.79 -11.67 13.38
N PRO A 146 0.18 -12.48 14.29
CA PRO A 146 0.22 -13.94 14.17
C PRO A 146 -0.38 -14.50 12.87
N GLY A 147 -1.44 -13.87 12.37
CA GLY A 147 -2.05 -14.14 11.07
C GLY A 147 -1.07 -14.00 9.91
N MET A 148 -0.12 -13.06 9.96
CA MET A 148 0.97 -12.92 9.00
C MET A 148 1.85 -14.17 8.95
N GLN A 149 2.27 -14.68 10.12
CA GLN A 149 3.11 -15.88 10.17
C GLN A 149 2.34 -17.12 9.73
N ALA A 150 1.08 -17.25 10.16
CA ALA A 150 0.21 -18.35 9.76
C ALA A 150 -0.04 -18.36 8.25
N LEU A 151 -0.23 -17.19 7.65
CA LEU A 151 -0.44 -17.02 6.22
C LEU A 151 0.79 -17.43 5.42
N VAL A 152 1.96 -16.95 5.83
CA VAL A 152 3.24 -17.31 5.22
C VAL A 152 3.50 -18.81 5.27
N SER A 153 3.13 -19.47 6.37
CA SER A 153 3.30 -20.93 6.51
C SER A 153 2.38 -21.76 5.62
N LYS A 154 1.29 -21.18 5.11
CA LYS A 154 0.22 -21.89 4.37
C LYS A 154 0.22 -21.63 2.87
N GLN A 155 0.86 -20.56 2.42
CA GLN A 155 0.87 -20.15 1.01
C GLN A 155 2.16 -20.60 0.32
N ASP A 156 2.06 -20.92 -0.97
CA ASP A 156 3.25 -21.20 -1.77
C ASP A 156 4.05 -19.92 -2.07
N ALA A 157 5.31 -20.09 -2.47
CA ALA A 157 6.23 -18.98 -2.67
C ALA A 157 5.81 -18.04 -3.83
N ALA A 158 5.11 -18.54 -4.86
CA ALA A 158 4.64 -17.73 -5.97
C ALA A 158 3.43 -16.89 -5.54
N THR A 159 2.48 -17.49 -4.83
CA THR A 159 1.34 -16.76 -4.24
C THR A 159 1.81 -15.64 -3.33
N LEU A 160 2.79 -15.90 -2.45
CA LEU A 160 3.40 -14.86 -1.60
C LEU A 160 4.11 -13.76 -2.40
N ARG A 161 4.72 -14.12 -3.53
CA ARG A 161 5.37 -13.14 -4.42
C ARG A 161 4.35 -12.22 -5.08
N ASP A 162 3.29 -12.76 -5.65
CA ASP A 162 2.28 -11.97 -6.36
C ASP A 162 1.57 -11.01 -5.43
N THR A 163 1.14 -11.54 -4.29
CA THR A 163 0.67 -10.82 -3.13
C THR A 163 1.53 -9.61 -2.74
N PHE A 164 2.85 -9.80 -2.64
CA PHE A 164 3.76 -8.76 -2.20
C PHE A 164 3.83 -7.66 -3.27
N GLU A 165 3.98 -8.05 -4.53
CA GLU A 165 4.06 -7.11 -5.65
C GLU A 165 2.75 -6.33 -5.80
N GLN A 166 1.60 -6.99 -5.74
CA GLN A 166 0.29 -6.34 -5.85
C GLN A 166 0.03 -5.38 -4.69
N SER A 167 0.37 -5.77 -3.46
CA SER A 167 0.21 -4.92 -2.27
C SER A 167 1.08 -3.66 -2.37
N ALA A 168 2.35 -3.84 -2.75
CA ALA A 168 3.30 -2.75 -2.96
C ALA A 168 2.82 -1.80 -4.08
N MET A 169 2.41 -2.34 -5.23
CA MET A 169 1.92 -1.57 -6.37
C MET A 169 0.69 -0.74 -6.01
N VAL A 170 -0.34 -1.35 -5.43
CA VAL A 170 -1.59 -0.65 -5.09
C VAL A 170 -1.34 0.40 -4.01
N GLY A 171 -0.61 0.05 -2.96
CA GLY A 171 -0.27 0.97 -1.88
C GLY A 171 0.49 2.20 -2.37
N THR A 172 1.56 1.98 -3.12
CA THR A 172 2.37 3.08 -3.65
C THR A 172 1.60 3.89 -4.70
N PHE A 173 0.78 3.25 -5.54
CA PHE A 173 -0.12 3.96 -6.46
C PHE A 173 -1.05 4.93 -5.70
N MET A 174 -1.69 4.47 -4.63
CA MET A 174 -2.61 5.31 -3.84
C MET A 174 -1.89 6.47 -3.16
N ALA A 175 -0.70 6.23 -2.62
CA ALA A 175 0.11 7.28 -2.01
C ALA A 175 0.58 8.32 -3.04
N LEU A 176 0.96 7.90 -4.25
CA LEU A 176 1.32 8.79 -5.36
C LEU A 176 0.11 9.59 -5.84
N ALA A 177 -1.05 8.95 -5.98
CA ALA A 177 -2.29 9.63 -6.38
C ALA A 177 -2.70 10.71 -5.35
N TYR A 178 -2.60 10.40 -4.06
CA TYR A 178 -2.80 11.38 -2.99
C TYR A 178 -1.85 12.58 -3.13
N LYS A 179 -0.53 12.32 -3.26
CA LYS A 179 0.46 13.40 -3.40
C LYS A 179 0.26 14.23 -4.67
N SER A 180 -0.09 13.60 -5.78
CA SER A 180 -0.41 14.30 -7.03
C SER A 180 -1.62 15.21 -6.86
N ALA A 181 -2.67 14.76 -6.17
CA ALA A 181 -3.88 15.56 -5.94
C ALA A 181 -3.63 16.81 -5.07
N GLN A 182 -2.64 16.77 -4.18
CA GLN A 182 -2.21 17.94 -3.38
C GLN A 182 -1.49 19.00 -4.23
N GLN A 183 -0.86 18.60 -5.34
CA GLN A 183 -0.19 19.52 -6.26
C GLN A 183 -1.15 20.04 -7.34
N THR A 184 -1.94 19.14 -7.91
CA THR A 184 -2.89 19.42 -8.97
C THR A 184 -4.23 18.79 -8.61
N PRO A 185 -5.23 19.58 -8.19
CA PRO A 185 -6.53 19.07 -7.81
C PRO A 185 -7.18 18.21 -8.90
N GLN A 186 -7.58 17.00 -8.53
CA GLN A 186 -8.30 16.09 -9.43
C GLN A 186 -9.80 16.43 -9.46
N PRO A 187 -10.56 16.06 -10.51
CA PRO A 187 -12.00 16.28 -10.53
C PRO A 187 -12.70 15.57 -9.34
N PRO A 188 -13.78 16.13 -8.76
CA PRO A 188 -14.41 15.58 -7.55
C PRO A 188 -14.81 14.10 -7.65
N ALA A 189 -15.34 13.67 -8.81
CA ALA A 189 -15.71 12.27 -9.05
C ALA A 189 -14.50 11.32 -8.96
N VAL A 190 -13.32 11.78 -9.41
CA VAL A 190 -12.08 11.00 -9.35
C VAL A 190 -11.63 10.83 -7.91
N GLN A 191 -11.63 11.92 -7.14
CA GLN A 191 -11.26 11.90 -5.73
C GLN A 191 -12.20 10.99 -4.92
N GLN A 192 -13.51 11.06 -5.19
CA GLN A 192 -14.50 10.21 -4.53
C GLN A 192 -14.28 8.72 -4.84
N ASN A 193 -13.96 8.38 -6.09
CA ASN A 193 -13.66 7.01 -6.48
C ASN A 193 -12.39 6.48 -5.80
N LEU A 194 -11.34 7.29 -5.71
CA LEU A 194 -10.13 6.94 -4.96
C LEU A 194 -10.43 6.72 -3.48
N ARG A 195 -11.21 7.60 -2.84
CA ARG A 195 -11.63 7.42 -1.43
C ARG A 195 -12.48 6.16 -1.23
N ASN A 196 -13.38 5.83 -2.16
CA ASN A 196 -14.18 4.61 -2.11
C ASN A 196 -13.31 3.36 -2.26
N ALA A 197 -12.40 3.34 -3.23
CA ALA A 197 -11.43 2.26 -3.41
C ALA A 197 -10.56 2.07 -2.16
N ALA A 198 -10.07 3.17 -1.58
CA ALA A 198 -9.30 3.14 -0.33
C ALA A 198 -10.07 2.52 0.83
N ARG A 199 -11.35 2.89 0.99
CA ARG A 199 -12.22 2.35 2.03
C ARG A 199 -12.41 0.84 1.87
N GLU A 200 -12.74 0.37 0.68
CA GLU A 200 -13.00 -1.06 0.45
C GLU A 200 -11.72 -1.90 0.57
N ASN A 201 -10.60 -1.40 0.05
CA ASN A 201 -9.28 -1.98 0.25
C ASN A 201 -8.95 -2.17 1.75
N LEU A 202 -9.17 -1.14 2.56
CA LEU A 202 -8.87 -1.20 3.99
C LEU A 202 -9.84 -2.10 4.77
N LYS A 203 -11.14 -2.08 4.44
CA LYS A 203 -12.13 -2.99 5.06
C LYS A 203 -11.74 -4.45 4.86
N MET A 204 -11.27 -4.79 3.65
CA MET A 204 -10.87 -6.15 3.30
C MET A 204 -9.77 -6.69 4.21
N VAL A 205 -8.78 -5.85 4.55
CA VAL A 205 -7.59 -6.29 5.30
C VAL A 205 -7.68 -6.03 6.81
N LEU A 206 -8.34 -4.94 7.25
CA LEU A 206 -8.36 -4.56 8.66
C LEU A 206 -9.52 -5.20 9.45
N ARG A 207 -10.57 -5.68 8.78
CA ARG A 207 -11.79 -6.25 9.39
C ARG A 207 -12.41 -5.38 10.51
N THR A 208 -12.14 -4.08 10.47
CA THR A 208 -12.72 -3.03 11.31
C THR A 208 -13.14 -1.88 10.40
N ASP A 209 -13.90 -0.91 10.91
CA ASP A 209 -14.20 0.31 10.16
C ASP A 209 -12.92 1.12 9.94
N PRO A 210 -12.42 1.26 8.70
CA PRO A 210 -11.19 2.00 8.44
C PRO A 210 -11.24 3.47 8.85
N ALA A 211 -12.43 4.05 8.99
CA ALA A 211 -12.59 5.42 9.47
C ALA A 211 -12.22 5.60 10.95
N THR A 212 -12.21 4.51 11.72
CA THR A 212 -11.82 4.51 13.14
C THR A 212 -10.32 4.30 13.36
N VAL A 213 -9.57 3.99 12.29
CA VAL A 213 -8.15 3.69 12.37
C VAL A 213 -7.33 4.98 12.29
N GLN A 214 -6.28 5.06 13.09
CA GLN A 214 -5.27 6.10 13.03
C GLN A 214 -3.89 5.47 12.82
N ILE A 215 -3.02 6.18 12.11
CA ILE A 215 -1.61 5.81 11.92
C ILE A 215 -0.72 6.90 12.50
N ASP A 216 0.17 6.53 13.41
CA ASP A 216 1.22 7.40 13.94
C ASP A 216 2.53 6.63 14.18
N ASN A 217 3.49 7.22 14.92
CA ASN A 217 4.80 6.63 15.18
C ASN A 217 4.75 5.37 16.06
N ALA A 218 3.61 5.03 16.67
CA ALA A 218 3.37 3.78 17.37
C ALA A 218 2.80 2.68 16.46
N GLY A 219 2.32 3.02 15.26
CA GLY A 219 1.73 2.11 14.29
C GLY A 219 0.25 2.41 14.04
N MET A 220 -0.55 1.36 13.86
CA MET A 220 -2.01 1.44 13.69
C MET A 220 -2.74 1.18 15.01
N HIS A 221 -3.70 2.04 15.34
CA HIS A 221 -4.60 1.89 16.49
C HIS A 221 -6.00 2.43 16.16
N LEU A 222 -6.97 2.10 17.00
CA LEU A 222 -8.30 2.68 16.95
C LEU A 222 -8.30 4.02 17.67
N ARG A 223 -9.07 4.98 17.15
CA ARG A 223 -9.35 6.28 17.79
C ARG A 223 -10.21 6.12 19.04
#